data_AF-A0A9D9MME5-F1
#
_entry.id   AF-A0A9D9MME5-F1
#
_cell.length_a   1.000
_cell.length_b   1.000
_cell.length_c   1.000
_cell.angle_alpha   90.00
_cell.angle_beta   90.00
_cell.angle_gamma   90.00
#
_symmetry.space_group_name_H-M   'P 1'
#
loop_
_entity.id
_entity.type
_entity.pdbx_description
1 polymer ?
#
loop_
_entity_poly.entity_id
_entity_poly.type
_entity_poly.pdbx_seq_one_letter_code
_entity_poly.pdbx_strand_id
1 'polypeptide(L)'
;MKKANFVLQALIAAAMLAPALASAAPPEGKVQINYNRCDANYDGWGVHLWKDPGIPLPGVEWQNPMMPTGKNDFGIFFQADFKEFSKGKVNYIVHKGDSKDQGGRDMSFDGNTVKEIRVNNGDRKIYTSLEDAQKARAENPCK
;
A
#
# COMPACT_ATOMS: atom_id res chain seq x y z
N MET A 1 61.85 -23.54 1.68
CA MET A 1 60.36 -23.69 1.68
C MET A 1 59.76 -22.51 2.45
N LYS A 2 58.56 -22.08 2.03
CA LYS A 2 58.02 -20.71 2.16
C LYS A 2 57.61 -20.31 3.60
N LYS A 3 57.75 -19.01 3.88
CA LYS A 3 57.37 -18.26 5.10
C LYS A 3 55.86 -18.22 5.31
N ALA A 4 55.39 -18.10 6.55
CA ALA A 4 54.03 -17.63 6.85
C ALA A 4 54.04 -16.70 8.07
N ASN A 5 53.93 -15.39 7.80
CA ASN A 5 53.53 -14.38 8.78
C ASN A 5 52.00 -14.44 8.90
N PHE A 6 51.49 -14.53 10.12
CA PHE A 6 50.08 -14.29 10.41
C PHE A 6 49.87 -12.81 10.72
N VAL A 7 49.08 -12.12 9.90
CA VAL A 7 48.52 -10.80 10.21
C VAL A 7 47.03 -11.03 10.47
N LEU A 8 46.60 -10.78 11.71
CA LEU A 8 45.19 -10.84 12.10
C LEU A 8 44.55 -9.48 11.77
N GLN A 9 43.75 -9.42 10.70
CA GLN A 9 42.92 -8.26 10.39
C GLN A 9 41.55 -8.43 11.06
N ALA A 10 41.25 -7.57 12.03
CA ALA A 10 39.91 -7.40 12.56
C ALA A 10 39.08 -6.57 11.59
N LEU A 11 37.99 -7.14 11.06
CA LEU A 11 36.98 -6.43 10.28
C LEU A 11 35.91 -5.90 11.25
N ILE A 12 35.88 -4.59 11.46
CA ILE A 12 34.74 -3.90 12.05
C ILE A 12 33.72 -3.68 10.93
N ALA A 13 32.63 -4.43 10.95
CA ALA A 13 31.48 -4.18 10.08
C ALA A 13 30.66 -3.01 10.66
N ALA A 14 30.81 -1.82 10.08
CA ALA A 14 29.88 -0.72 10.32
C ALA A 14 28.58 -0.99 9.53
N ALA A 15 27.52 -1.42 10.21
CA ALA A 15 26.20 -1.51 9.62
C ALA A 15 25.66 -0.09 9.40
N MET A 16 25.67 0.38 8.15
CA MET A 16 24.97 1.61 7.78
C MET A 16 23.47 1.35 7.84
N LEU A 17 22.79 1.92 8.84
CA LEU A 17 21.34 2.08 8.82
C LEU A 17 21.02 3.13 7.75
N ALA A 18 20.69 2.68 6.54
CA ALA A 18 20.03 3.56 5.57
C ALA A 18 18.72 4.04 6.20
N PRO A 19 18.40 5.35 6.13
CA PRO A 19 17.11 5.82 6.62
C PRO A 19 16.04 5.12 5.78
N ALA A 20 15.20 4.32 6.43
CA ALA A 20 13.94 3.88 5.83
C ALA A 20 13.23 5.16 5.38
N LEU A 21 12.92 5.27 4.09
CA LEU A 21 12.18 6.41 3.57
C LEU A 21 10.79 6.30 4.18
N ALA A 22 10.58 7.00 5.29
CA ALA A 22 9.26 7.21 5.85
C ALA A 22 8.33 7.59 4.70
N SER A 23 7.23 6.86 4.53
CA SER A 23 6.26 7.11 3.47
C SER A 23 5.84 8.57 3.57
N ALA A 24 6.25 9.39 2.59
CA ALA A 24 5.81 10.77 2.51
C ALA A 24 4.29 10.80 2.34
N ALA A 25 3.65 11.85 2.86
CA ALA A 25 2.24 12.08 2.59
C ALA A 25 2.00 12.13 1.07
N PRO A 26 0.80 11.75 0.58
CA PRO A 26 0.49 11.85 -0.83
C PRO A 26 0.66 13.28 -1.34
N PRO A 27 1.00 13.47 -2.63
CA PRO A 27 1.07 14.80 -3.23
C PRO A 27 -0.22 15.59 -3.00
N GLU A 28 -0.11 16.93 -2.96
CA GLU A 28 -1.27 17.79 -2.82
C GLU A 28 -2.34 17.47 -3.87
N GLY A 29 -3.61 17.46 -3.45
CA GLY A 29 -4.74 17.13 -4.32
C GLY A 29 -4.92 15.63 -4.61
N LYS A 30 -4.08 14.74 -4.08
CA LYS A 30 -4.22 13.29 -4.21
C LYS A 30 -4.83 12.64 -2.96
N VAL A 31 -5.44 11.48 -3.18
CA VAL A 31 -5.70 10.48 -2.14
C VAL A 31 -4.94 9.21 -2.46
N GLN A 32 -4.48 8.49 -1.43
CA GLN A 32 -3.66 7.30 -1.59
C GLN A 32 -4.20 6.12 -0.78
N ILE A 33 -4.25 4.96 -1.44
CA ILE A 33 -4.47 3.67 -0.80
C ILE A 33 -3.17 2.89 -0.90
N ASN A 34 -2.54 2.62 0.24
CA ASN A 34 -1.39 1.72 0.32
C ASN A 34 -1.87 0.29 0.58
N TYR A 35 -1.29 -0.68 -0.11
CA TYR A 35 -1.72 -2.06 -0.06
C TYR A 35 -0.54 -3.02 0.13
N ASN A 36 -0.56 -3.72 1.26
CA ASN A 36 0.44 -4.71 1.64
C ASN A 36 -0.12 -6.12 1.46
N ARG A 37 0.61 -6.99 0.75
CA ARG A 37 0.26 -8.40 0.60
C ARG A 37 1.30 -9.31 1.22
N CYS A 38 0.84 -10.39 1.82
CA CYS A 38 1.70 -11.41 2.41
C CYS A 38 2.60 -12.13 1.43
N ASP A 39 2.07 -12.43 0.24
CA ASP A 39 2.80 -13.10 -0.83
C ASP A 39 3.71 -12.13 -1.62
N ALA A 40 3.67 -10.83 -1.29
CA ALA A 40 4.28 -9.75 -2.05
C ALA A 40 3.96 -9.78 -3.56
N ASN A 41 2.93 -10.52 -3.97
CA ASN A 41 2.54 -10.70 -5.36
C ASN A 41 1.36 -9.79 -5.67
N TYR A 42 1.64 -8.73 -6.42
CA TYR A 42 0.66 -7.71 -6.78
C TYR A 42 0.15 -7.87 -8.22
N ASP A 43 0.60 -8.90 -8.95
CA ASP A 43 0.29 -9.05 -10.37
C ASP A 43 -1.22 -9.23 -10.59
N GLY A 44 -1.80 -8.28 -11.33
CA GLY A 44 -3.23 -8.21 -11.63
C GLY A 44 -4.11 -7.68 -10.49
N TRP A 45 -3.53 -7.27 -9.36
CA TRP A 45 -4.27 -6.57 -8.30
C TRP A 45 -4.37 -5.08 -8.62
N GLY A 46 -5.60 -4.59 -8.69
CA GLY A 46 -5.92 -3.17 -8.88
C GLY A 46 -7.01 -2.70 -7.92
N VAL A 47 -7.39 -1.42 -8.06
CA VAL A 47 -8.48 -0.81 -7.28
C VAL A 47 -9.58 -0.33 -8.22
N HIS A 48 -10.80 -0.82 -7.99
CA HIS A 48 -11.99 -0.21 -8.55
C HIS A 48 -12.40 0.96 -7.65
N LEU A 49 -12.34 2.19 -8.17
CA LEU A 49 -12.65 3.43 -7.46
C LEU A 49 -13.90 4.07 -8.04
N TRP A 50 -14.78 4.57 -7.17
CA TRP A 50 -15.97 5.30 -7.60
C TRP A 50 -16.35 6.44 -6.65
N LYS A 51 -17.04 7.44 -7.21
CA LYS A 51 -17.66 8.55 -6.49
C LYS A 51 -19.15 8.31 -6.31
N ASP A 52 -19.75 8.95 -5.31
CA ASP A 52 -21.20 8.92 -5.14
C ASP A 52 -21.91 9.57 -6.35
N PRO A 53 -23.05 9.04 -6.83
CA PRO A 53 -23.85 7.96 -6.23
C PRO A 53 -23.53 6.54 -6.74
N GLY A 54 -22.29 6.22 -7.11
CA GLY A 54 -21.91 4.91 -7.67
C GLY A 54 -21.25 4.98 -9.04
N ILE A 55 -20.60 6.10 -9.36
CA ILE A 55 -20.02 6.38 -10.67
C ILE A 55 -18.52 6.08 -10.61
N PRO A 56 -18.00 5.11 -11.39
CA PRO A 56 -16.56 4.86 -11.45
C PRO A 56 -15.77 6.11 -11.86
N LEU A 57 -14.52 6.20 -11.39
CA LEU A 57 -13.64 7.28 -11.83
C LEU A 57 -13.30 7.16 -13.33
N PRO A 58 -12.93 8.26 -14.00
CA PRO A 58 -12.53 8.21 -15.41
C PRO A 58 -11.45 7.14 -15.67
N GLY A 59 -11.69 6.27 -16.64
CA GLY A 59 -10.77 5.18 -17.02
C GLY A 59 -10.78 3.97 -16.07
N VAL A 60 -11.59 3.97 -15.02
CA VAL A 60 -11.73 2.84 -14.09
C VAL A 60 -13.00 2.06 -14.40
N GLU A 61 -12.85 0.77 -14.64
CA GLU A 61 -13.96 -0.18 -14.84
C GLU A 61 -13.72 -1.43 -13.99
N TRP A 62 -14.69 -2.34 -13.93
CA TRP A 62 -14.48 -3.62 -13.22
C TRP A 62 -13.40 -4.46 -13.91
N GLN A 63 -13.42 -4.55 -15.24
CA GLN A 63 -12.44 -5.29 -16.03
C GLN A 63 -11.13 -4.50 -16.25
N ASN A 64 -11.12 -3.21 -15.94
CA ASN A 64 -9.97 -2.32 -16.05
C ASN A 64 -9.81 -1.51 -14.75
N PRO A 65 -9.36 -2.13 -13.65
CA PRO A 65 -9.17 -1.41 -12.40
C PRO A 65 -8.01 -0.42 -12.49
N MET A 66 -7.97 0.55 -11.58
CA MET A 66 -6.80 1.38 -11.43
C MET A 66 -5.61 0.53 -11.00
N MET A 67 -4.56 0.51 -11.82
CA MET A 67 -3.31 -0.18 -11.52
C MET A 67 -2.44 0.65 -10.56
N PRO A 68 -1.47 0.01 -9.87
CA PRO A 68 -0.64 0.71 -8.90
C PRO A 68 0.13 1.86 -9.55
N THR A 69 0.20 3.00 -8.86
CA THR A 69 0.95 4.18 -9.32
C THR A 69 2.38 4.20 -8.78
N GLY A 70 2.74 3.29 -7.88
CA GLY A 70 4.08 3.14 -7.36
C GLY A 70 4.18 2.14 -6.21
N LYS A 71 5.34 2.15 -5.55
CA LYS A 71 5.70 1.28 -4.44
C LYS A 71 6.44 2.07 -3.36
N ASN A 72 6.24 1.70 -2.10
CA ASN A 72 6.98 2.19 -0.93
C ASN A 72 7.28 1.01 0.02
N ASP A 73 7.82 1.31 1.19
CA ASP A 73 8.22 0.30 2.19
C ASP A 73 7.03 -0.49 2.78
N PHE A 74 5.80 0.02 2.65
CA PHE A 74 4.60 -0.71 3.07
C PHE A 74 4.13 -1.71 2.01
N GLY A 75 4.32 -1.42 0.72
CA GLY A 75 3.82 -2.24 -0.38
C GLY A 75 3.64 -1.40 -1.64
N ILE A 76 2.63 -1.74 -2.44
CA ILE A 76 2.23 -0.88 -3.57
C ILE A 76 1.26 0.20 -3.10
N PHE A 77 1.09 1.25 -3.91
CA PHE A 77 0.07 2.25 -3.66
C PHE A 77 -0.65 2.70 -4.92
N PHE A 78 -1.87 3.21 -4.72
CA PHE A 78 -2.74 3.75 -5.76
C PHE A 78 -3.04 5.21 -5.41
N GLN A 79 -2.66 6.16 -6.27
CA GLN A 79 -2.91 7.59 -6.09
C GLN A 79 -3.94 8.11 -7.10
N ALA A 80 -5.10 8.55 -6.61
CA ALA A 80 -6.14 9.15 -7.44
C ALA A 80 -6.25 10.66 -7.19
N ASP A 81 -6.73 11.40 -8.20
CA ASP A 81 -7.06 12.81 -8.06
C ASP A 81 -8.27 12.99 -7.15
N PHE A 82 -8.10 13.68 -6.01
CA PHE A 82 -9.16 13.82 -5.02
C PHE A 82 -10.37 14.60 -5.55
N LYS A 83 -10.14 15.54 -6.48
CA LYS A 83 -11.20 16.30 -7.14
C LYS A 83 -12.23 15.43 -7.88
N GLU A 84 -11.87 14.19 -8.23
CA GLU A 84 -12.79 13.26 -8.88
C GLU A 84 -13.88 12.77 -7.91
N PHE A 85 -13.62 12.80 -6.59
CA PHE A 85 -14.59 12.44 -5.56
C PHE A 85 -15.40 13.65 -5.13
N SER A 86 -16.41 14.02 -5.90
CA SER A 86 -17.20 15.26 -5.75
C SER A 86 -17.81 15.49 -4.35
N LYS A 87 -18.10 14.43 -3.58
CA LYS A 87 -18.58 14.51 -2.19
C LYS A 87 -17.51 14.19 -1.14
N GLY A 88 -16.26 14.02 -1.57
CA GLY A 88 -15.10 13.65 -0.76
C GLY A 88 -15.08 12.22 -0.23
N LYS A 89 -16.20 11.48 -0.26
CA LYS A 89 -16.20 10.05 0.03
C LYS A 89 -15.47 9.28 -1.07
N VAL A 90 -14.41 8.56 -0.69
CA VAL A 90 -13.65 7.68 -1.55
C VAL A 90 -14.18 6.27 -1.36
N ASN A 91 -14.85 5.72 -2.36
CA ASN A 91 -15.31 4.34 -2.34
C ASN A 91 -14.38 3.47 -3.19
N TYR A 92 -14.09 2.26 -2.72
CA TYR A 92 -13.13 1.39 -3.38
C TYR A 92 -13.35 -0.11 -3.12
N ILE A 93 -12.84 -0.93 -4.04
CA ILE A 93 -12.65 -2.38 -3.88
C ILE A 93 -11.25 -2.71 -4.41
N VAL A 94 -10.46 -3.45 -3.62
CA VAL A 94 -9.18 -4.04 -4.09
C VAL A 94 -9.50 -5.42 -4.67
N HIS A 95 -9.15 -5.68 -5.92
CA HIS A 95 -9.47 -6.95 -6.58
C HIS A 95 -8.49 -7.34 -7.69
N LYS A 96 -8.55 -8.63 -8.07
CA LYS A 96 -7.90 -9.24 -9.22
C LYS A 96 -8.93 -10.05 -9.99
N GLY A 97 -9.38 -9.53 -11.14
CA GLY A 97 -10.59 -10.05 -11.79
C GLY A 97 -11.75 -10.09 -10.80
N ASP A 98 -12.43 -11.23 -10.68
CA ASP A 98 -13.53 -11.40 -9.72
C ASP A 98 -13.09 -11.71 -8.28
N SER A 99 -11.80 -11.93 -8.04
CA SER A 99 -11.27 -12.15 -6.70
C SER A 99 -11.13 -10.82 -5.96
N LYS A 100 -11.97 -10.60 -4.95
CA LYS A 100 -11.95 -9.40 -4.10
C LYS A 100 -11.16 -9.64 -2.81
N ASP A 101 -10.46 -8.61 -2.35
CA ASP A 101 -9.87 -8.59 -1.01
C ASP A 101 -10.87 -8.03 0.04
N GLN A 102 -10.42 -7.87 1.29
CA GLN A 102 -11.16 -7.30 2.42
C GLN A 102 -12.50 -8.00 2.66
N GLY A 103 -12.53 -9.31 2.40
CA GLY A 103 -13.73 -10.13 2.53
C GLY A 103 -14.83 -9.82 1.51
N GLY A 104 -14.48 -9.22 0.38
CA GLY A 104 -15.42 -8.95 -0.72
C GLY A 104 -16.34 -7.74 -0.51
N ARG A 105 -16.05 -6.90 0.48
CA ARG A 105 -16.87 -5.73 0.84
C ARG A 105 -16.53 -4.51 0.00
N ASP A 106 -17.54 -3.68 -0.20
CA ASP A 106 -17.36 -2.32 -0.68
C ASP A 106 -16.81 -1.48 0.48
N MET A 107 -15.64 -0.89 0.28
CA MET A 107 -14.93 -0.14 1.30
C MET A 107 -15.03 1.36 1.01
N SER A 108 -14.91 2.18 2.05
CA SER A 108 -14.85 3.63 1.87
C SER A 108 -14.15 4.32 3.02
N PHE A 109 -13.65 5.52 2.74
CA PHE A 109 -13.17 6.46 3.74
C PHE A 109 -13.54 7.89 3.32
N ASP A 110 -13.54 8.81 4.28
CA ASP A 110 -13.76 10.23 4.01
C ASP A 110 -12.43 10.88 3.61
N GLY A 111 -12.31 11.20 2.33
CA GLY A 111 -11.14 11.85 1.79
C GLY A 111 -11.00 13.30 2.24
N ASN A 112 -12.04 13.95 2.78
CA ASN A 112 -11.91 15.30 3.34
C ASN A 112 -11.09 15.32 4.63
N THR A 113 -11.13 14.23 5.39
CA THR A 113 -10.44 14.10 6.68
C THR A 113 -9.14 13.32 6.56
N VAL A 114 -9.06 12.32 5.67
CA VAL A 114 -7.91 11.44 5.53
C VAL A 114 -7.47 11.34 4.06
N LYS A 115 -6.23 11.74 3.76
CA LYS A 115 -5.67 11.62 2.39
C LYS A 115 -4.94 10.30 2.12
N GLU A 116 -4.56 9.57 3.15
CA GLU A 116 -3.80 8.34 3.01
C GLU A 116 -4.36 7.25 3.93
N ILE A 117 -4.60 6.07 3.37
CA ILE A 117 -4.92 4.87 4.12
C ILE A 117 -3.97 3.72 3.80
N ARG A 118 -3.97 2.71 4.67
CA ARG A 118 -3.21 1.47 4.56
C ARG A 118 -4.14 0.28 4.73
N VAL A 119 -3.94 -0.72 3.87
CA VAL A 119 -4.72 -1.95 3.81
C VAL A 119 -3.76 -3.13 3.80
N ASN A 120 -3.94 -4.05 4.75
CA ASN A 120 -3.30 -5.35 4.75
C ASN A 120 -4.22 -6.35 4.04
N ASN A 121 -3.68 -7.15 3.12
CA ASN A 121 -4.47 -8.18 2.47
C ASN A 121 -5.05 -9.19 3.47
N GLY A 122 -6.28 -9.62 3.21
CA GLY A 122 -7.04 -10.48 4.12
C GLY A 122 -7.63 -9.75 5.33
N ASP A 123 -7.31 -8.47 5.54
CA ASP A 123 -7.84 -7.66 6.62
C ASP A 123 -9.01 -6.78 6.16
N ARG A 124 -10.08 -6.75 6.95
CA ARG A 124 -11.26 -5.92 6.68
C ARG A 124 -11.09 -4.48 7.21
N LYS A 125 -10.03 -4.20 7.97
CA LYS A 125 -9.80 -2.89 8.57
C LYS A 125 -9.03 -1.96 7.62
N ILE A 126 -9.35 -0.67 7.73
CA ILE A 126 -8.59 0.44 7.15
C ILE A 126 -7.74 1.04 8.26
N TYR A 127 -6.48 1.33 7.97
CA TYR A 127 -5.55 1.99 8.88
C TYR A 127 -5.16 3.36 8.36
N THR A 128 -5.17 4.36 9.24
CA THR A 128 -4.75 5.74 8.92
C THR A 128 -3.33 6.05 9.37
N SER A 129 -2.71 5.14 10.15
CA SER A 129 -1.31 5.22 10.56
C SER A 129 -0.51 4.04 9.99
N LEU A 130 0.78 4.26 9.71
CA LEU A 130 1.70 3.19 9.31
C LEU A 130 1.92 2.19 10.44
N GLU A 131 2.11 2.71 11.65
CA GLU A 131 2.39 1.91 12.84
C GLU A 131 1.27 0.92 13.14
N ASP A 132 0.00 1.35 13.15
CA ASP A 132 -1.12 0.45 13.45
C ASP A 132 -1.30 -0.62 12.36
N ALA A 133 -1.06 -0.25 11.09
CA ALA A 133 -1.12 -1.20 9.99
C ALA A 133 -0.03 -2.27 10.11
N GLN A 134 1.20 -1.87 10.45
CA GLN A 134 2.32 -2.80 10.66
C GLN A 134 2.10 -3.67 11.89
N LYS A 135 1.62 -3.10 13.00
CA LYS A 135 1.28 -3.84 14.21
C LYS A 135 0.20 -4.88 13.93
N ALA A 136 -0.86 -4.52 13.23
CA ALA A 136 -1.90 -5.47 12.85
C ALA A 136 -1.40 -6.60 11.94
N ARG A 137 -0.47 -6.28 11.02
CA ARG A 137 0.21 -7.30 10.21
C ARG A 137 1.08 -8.23 11.06
N ALA A 138 1.77 -7.71 12.06
CA ALA A 138 2.58 -8.51 12.98
C ALA A 138 1.72 -9.43 13.87
N GLU A 139 0.55 -8.95 14.31
CA GLU A 139 -0.42 -9.74 15.10
C GLU A 139 -1.12 -10.82 14.26
N ASN A 140 -1.30 -10.58 12.96
CA ASN A 140 -1.83 -11.54 12.00
C ASN A 140 -0.81 -11.82 10.89
N PRO A 141 0.27 -12.54 11.20
CA PRO A 141 1.37 -12.73 10.29
C PRO A 141 0.94 -13.55 9.07
N CYS A 142 1.68 -13.34 7.99
CA CYS A 142 1.55 -14.10 6.77
C CYS A 142 1.76 -15.58 7.03
N LYS A 143 0.78 -16.40 6.66
CA LYS A 143 0.86 -17.87 6.76
C LYS A 143 1.68 -18.44 5.62
#